data_AF-A0A836BQY2-F1
#
_entry.id   AF-A0A836BQY2-F1
#
_cell.length_a   1.000
_cell.length_b   1.000
_cell.length_c   1.000
_cell.angle_alpha   90.00
_cell.angle_beta   90.00
_cell.angle_gamma   90.00
#
_symmetry.space_group_name_H-M   'P 1'
#
loop_
_entity.id
_entity.type
_entity.pdbx_description
1 polymer ?
#
loop_
_entity_poly.entity_id
_entity_poly.type
_entity_poly.pdbx_seq_one_letter_code
_entity_poly.pdbx_strand_id
1 'polypeptide(L)'
;MYSKLINECGFRQADTHLLIDTPRRSVLAALQRLIGGMGNNDVVLVFFSGHGAERGGTNILCTVDGDTININSDILEPINHRANNAIVVLLLDCCRFNESDPTFKTRSAAGQQVLVQQMAERMQRAADSHTRTFKGKNQFLIGYGCDPGSVSVEKNHEGVFTSSLLKHIGRPRPIQLMALDVRRDVISEQTQRCWFNDSTTEEFSLSWTGGGGGGGHVQPQAAQAVAPPPQQSKVLDLTYGNTCAFEHDSQRWRWSFYITGAAQQYISHVDIELHPTFDPPAFTLHDRPFQTIGYLGWGTFPVEARVHFTDGRQMDLEWTLRFEEGGASRTIRVNLG
;
A
#
# COMPACT_ATOMS: atom_id res chain seq x y z
N MET A 1 10.26 -16.49 7.36
CA MET A 1 10.10 -15.23 8.13
C MET A 1 11.03 -15.14 9.34
N TYR A 2 10.88 -16.02 10.35
CA TYR A 2 11.65 -15.97 11.62
C TYR A 2 13.17 -15.76 11.46
N SER A 3 13.84 -16.59 10.66
CA SER A 3 15.29 -16.47 10.40
C SER A 3 15.67 -15.11 9.84
N LYS A 4 14.83 -14.54 8.96
CA LYS A 4 15.08 -13.25 8.31
C LYS A 4 14.98 -12.08 9.30
N LEU A 5 14.04 -12.14 10.24
CA LEU A 5 13.89 -11.14 11.29
C LEU A 5 15.14 -11.07 12.18
N ILE A 6 15.72 -12.22 12.54
CA ILE A 6 16.94 -12.25 13.36
C ILE A 6 18.16 -11.81 12.54
N ASN A 7 18.38 -12.47 11.40
CA ASN A 7 19.64 -12.35 10.68
C ASN A 7 19.74 -11.07 9.84
N GLU A 8 18.64 -10.63 9.24
CA GLU A 8 18.63 -9.48 8.33
C GLU A 8 17.98 -8.24 8.95
N CYS A 9 17.13 -8.41 9.97
CA CYS A 9 16.46 -7.28 10.64
C CYS A 9 16.97 -6.98 12.04
N GLY A 10 17.88 -7.79 12.59
CA GLY A 10 18.55 -7.52 13.85
C GLY A 10 17.67 -7.70 15.09
N PHE A 11 16.51 -8.36 14.98
CA PHE A 11 15.71 -8.68 16.16
C PHE A 11 16.48 -9.66 17.06
N ARG A 12 16.51 -9.35 18.36
CA ARG A 12 17.23 -10.16 19.35
C ARG A 12 16.55 -11.53 19.46
N GLN A 13 17.31 -12.60 19.23
CA GLN A 13 16.79 -13.97 19.35
C GLN A 13 16.17 -14.24 20.72
N ALA A 14 16.73 -13.68 21.80
CA ALA A 14 16.21 -13.84 23.16
C ALA A 14 14.79 -13.25 23.36
N ASP A 15 14.42 -12.25 22.56
CA ASP A 15 13.13 -11.55 22.63
C ASP A 15 12.19 -11.95 21.48
N THR A 16 12.61 -12.90 20.64
CA THR A 16 11.81 -13.36 19.50
C THR A 16 11.05 -14.63 19.89
N HIS A 17 9.72 -14.60 19.76
CA HIS A 17 8.86 -15.74 20.08
C HIS A 17 8.27 -16.34 18.79
N LEU A 18 8.62 -17.61 18.48
CA LEU A 18 7.98 -18.38 17.41
C LEU A 18 6.89 -19.28 17.99
N LEU A 19 5.67 -19.10 17.50
CA LEU A 19 4.50 -19.88 17.88
C LEU A 19 3.93 -20.55 16.63
N ILE A 20 3.63 -21.84 16.73
CA ILE A 20 3.03 -22.65 15.66
C ILE A 20 1.84 -23.38 16.29
N ASP A 21 0.70 -23.39 15.59
CA ASP A 21 -0.52 -24.09 16.02
C ASP A 21 -0.87 -23.89 17.50
N THR A 22 -0.97 -22.62 17.90
CA THR A 22 -0.95 -22.22 19.30
C THR A 22 -2.33 -21.73 19.78
N PRO A 23 -2.82 -22.20 20.96
CA PRO A 23 -4.10 -21.76 21.53
C PRO A 23 -4.05 -20.33 22.07
N ARG A 24 -5.21 -19.65 22.20
CA ARG A 24 -5.30 -18.24 22.66
C ARG A 24 -4.49 -17.96 23.92
N ARG A 25 -4.58 -18.82 24.93
CA ARG A 25 -3.85 -18.63 26.21
C ARG A 25 -2.34 -18.48 26.01
N SER A 26 -1.77 -19.25 25.08
CA SER A 26 -0.33 -19.28 24.84
C SER A 26 0.11 -18.09 24.00
N VAL A 27 -0.72 -17.65 23.05
CA VAL A 27 -0.50 -16.40 22.30
C VAL A 27 -0.51 -15.20 23.25
N LEU A 28 -1.52 -15.08 24.12
CA LEU A 28 -1.61 -14.00 25.10
C LEU A 28 -0.40 -13.99 26.06
N ALA A 29 0.04 -15.16 26.53
CA ALA A 29 1.23 -15.24 27.38
C ALA A 29 2.52 -14.79 26.65
N ALA A 30 2.64 -15.06 25.35
CA ALA A 30 3.76 -14.59 24.54
C ALA A 30 3.68 -13.08 24.28
N LEU A 31 2.49 -12.54 23.98
CA LEU A 31 2.26 -11.10 23.86
C LEU A 31 2.61 -10.38 25.16
N GLN A 32 2.20 -10.91 26.32
CA GLN A 32 2.55 -10.37 27.63
C GLN A 32 4.07 -10.34 27.87
N ARG A 33 4.80 -11.37 27.45
CA ARG A 33 6.27 -11.38 27.54
C ARG A 33 6.92 -10.36 26.61
N LEU A 34 6.46 -10.30 25.36
CA LEU A 34 6.92 -9.32 24.36
C LEU A 34 6.71 -7.87 24.86
N ILE A 35 5.49 -7.57 25.32
CA ILE A 35 5.12 -6.25 25.85
C ILE A 35 5.85 -5.98 27.17
N GLY A 36 6.04 -6.98 28.03
CA GLY A 36 6.82 -6.84 29.25
C GLY A 36 8.29 -6.47 28.97
N GLY A 37 8.87 -7.01 27.91
CA GLY A 37 10.26 -6.78 27.50
C GLY A 37 10.52 -5.47 26.76
N MET A 38 9.50 -4.84 26.17
CA MET A 38 9.69 -3.61 25.39
C MET A 38 9.91 -2.37 26.28
N GLY A 39 10.79 -1.48 25.81
CA GLY A 39 11.04 -0.15 26.32
C GLY A 39 10.51 0.96 25.40
N ASN A 40 10.80 2.22 25.77
CA ASN A 40 10.50 3.37 24.91
C ASN A 40 11.42 3.40 23.69
N ASN A 41 10.93 3.90 22.56
CA ASN A 41 11.65 3.95 21.28
C ASN A 41 12.03 2.59 20.68
N ASP A 42 11.52 1.48 21.23
CA ASP A 42 11.75 0.15 20.66
C ASP A 42 10.96 -0.04 19.36
N VAL A 43 11.49 -0.92 18.50
CA VAL A 43 10.74 -1.46 17.36
C VAL A 43 10.15 -2.80 17.78
N VAL A 44 8.82 -2.92 17.74
CA VAL A 44 8.11 -4.17 18.03
C VAL A 44 7.45 -4.67 16.76
N LEU A 45 7.72 -5.93 16.40
CA LEU A 45 7.12 -6.57 15.25
C LEU A 45 6.29 -7.79 15.66
N VAL A 46 5.04 -7.84 15.20
CA VAL A 46 4.18 -9.01 15.29
C VAL A 46 3.84 -9.47 13.88
N PHE A 47 4.26 -10.68 13.54
CA PHE A 47 3.87 -11.36 12.30
C PHE A 47 2.89 -12.48 12.63
N PHE A 48 1.78 -12.53 11.92
CA PHE A 48 0.79 -13.59 12.01
C PHE A 48 0.47 -14.14 10.63
N SER A 49 0.38 -15.47 10.52
CA SER A 49 -0.11 -16.15 9.34
C SER A 49 -1.07 -17.26 9.77
N GLY A 50 -2.26 -17.28 9.18
CA GLY A 50 -3.30 -18.24 9.53
C GLY A 50 -4.72 -17.72 9.29
N HIS A 51 -5.70 -18.32 9.97
CA HIS A 51 -7.08 -17.88 9.88
C HIS A 51 -7.30 -16.54 10.61
N GLY A 52 -8.07 -15.67 9.99
CA GLY A 52 -8.46 -14.38 10.55
C GLY A 52 -9.80 -13.94 9.97
N ALA A 53 -10.42 -12.99 10.65
CA ALA A 53 -11.69 -12.41 10.25
C ALA A 53 -11.72 -10.93 10.64
N GLU A 54 -12.76 -10.23 10.20
CA GLU A 54 -13.04 -8.86 10.59
C GLU A 54 -14.40 -8.77 11.29
N ARG A 55 -14.44 -8.19 12.50
CA ARG A 55 -15.67 -7.97 13.27
C ARG A 55 -15.77 -6.51 13.67
N GLY A 56 -16.82 -5.83 13.20
CA GLY A 56 -17.02 -4.40 13.49
C GLY A 56 -15.86 -3.51 13.02
N GLY A 57 -15.20 -3.88 11.92
CA GLY A 57 -14.03 -3.17 11.40
C GLY A 57 -12.73 -3.42 12.16
N THR A 58 -12.73 -4.32 13.15
CA THR A 58 -11.52 -4.75 13.84
C THR A 58 -11.10 -6.13 13.34
N ASN A 59 -9.83 -6.30 12.99
CA ASN A 59 -9.30 -7.60 12.62
C ASN A 59 -9.13 -8.48 13.87
N ILE A 60 -9.52 -9.74 13.74
CA ILE A 60 -9.39 -10.78 14.76
C ILE A 60 -8.59 -11.95 14.16
N LEU A 61 -7.66 -12.49 14.94
CA LEU A 61 -6.82 -13.62 14.55
C LEU A 61 -7.39 -14.88 15.20
N CYS A 62 -7.57 -15.95 14.43
CA CYS A 62 -8.10 -17.20 14.97
C CYS A 62 -6.96 -18.07 15.52
N THR A 63 -7.21 -18.69 16.65
CA THR A 63 -6.29 -19.63 17.31
C THR A 63 -6.80 -21.06 17.17
N VAL A 64 -5.92 -22.06 17.35
CA VAL A 64 -6.25 -23.47 17.03
C VAL A 64 -7.33 -24.08 17.94
N ASP A 65 -7.56 -23.49 19.11
CA ASP A 65 -8.63 -23.84 20.05
C ASP A 65 -9.98 -23.21 19.70
N GLY A 66 -10.08 -22.49 18.57
CA GLY A 66 -11.31 -21.84 18.10
C GLY A 66 -11.58 -20.48 18.75
N ASP A 67 -10.71 -20.05 19.66
CA ASP A 67 -10.72 -18.70 20.22
C ASP A 67 -10.12 -17.68 19.25
N THR A 68 -10.26 -16.39 19.57
CA THR A 68 -9.80 -15.28 18.71
C THR A 68 -8.94 -14.28 19.47
N ILE A 69 -7.97 -13.64 18.83
CA ILE A 69 -7.15 -12.53 19.35
C ILE A 69 -7.60 -11.24 18.65
N ASN A 70 -8.00 -10.23 19.43
CA ASN A 70 -8.40 -8.94 18.90
C ASN A 70 -7.20 -8.02 18.75
N ILE A 71 -6.91 -7.56 17.53
CA ILE A 71 -5.73 -6.71 17.26
C ILE A 71 -5.71 -5.44 18.12
N ASN A 72 -6.86 -4.79 18.31
CA ASN A 72 -6.93 -3.54 19.06
C ASN A 72 -6.73 -3.79 20.56
N SER A 73 -7.56 -4.64 21.18
CA SER A 73 -7.56 -4.78 22.65
C SER A 73 -6.50 -5.72 23.20
N ASP A 74 -6.07 -6.75 22.43
CA ASP A 74 -5.09 -7.72 22.90
C ASP A 74 -3.64 -7.34 22.52
N ILE A 75 -3.44 -6.44 21.54
CA ILE A 75 -2.10 -6.06 21.04
C ILE A 75 -1.86 -4.55 21.10
N LEU A 76 -2.61 -3.75 20.34
CA LEU A 76 -2.32 -2.32 20.17
C LEU A 76 -2.52 -1.51 21.46
N GLU A 77 -3.62 -1.71 22.17
CA GLU A 77 -3.91 -1.04 23.44
C GLU A 77 -2.84 -1.36 24.52
N PRO A 78 -2.51 -2.64 24.80
CA PRO A 78 -1.42 -2.99 25.72
C PRO A 78 -0.07 -2.37 25.38
N ILE A 79 0.32 -2.37 24.10
CA ILE A 79 1.57 -1.75 23.65
C ILE A 79 1.55 -0.23 23.90
N ASN A 80 0.44 0.43 23.58
CA ASN A 80 0.28 1.87 23.77
C ASN A 80 0.25 2.29 25.25
N HIS A 81 -0.18 1.42 26.15
CA HIS A 81 -0.07 1.63 27.60
C HIS A 81 1.36 1.41 28.13
N ARG A 82 2.15 0.56 27.47
CA ARG A 82 3.47 0.16 27.95
C ARG A 82 4.58 1.13 27.61
N ALA A 83 4.64 1.57 26.35
CA ALA A 83 5.78 2.33 25.82
C ALA A 83 5.33 3.62 25.15
N ASN A 84 6.29 4.54 25.03
CA ASN A 84 6.17 5.77 24.26
C ASN A 84 7.20 5.77 23.12
N ASN A 85 6.86 6.43 22.02
CA ASN A 85 7.67 6.58 20.81
C ASN A 85 8.14 5.25 20.19
N ALA A 86 7.51 4.13 20.52
CA ALA A 86 7.81 2.85 19.88
C ALA A 86 7.31 2.85 18.43
N ILE A 87 8.00 2.09 17.56
CA ILE A 87 7.54 1.77 16.21
C ILE A 87 6.96 0.36 16.24
N VAL A 88 5.68 0.25 15.94
CA VAL A 88 4.92 -0.99 16.09
C VAL A 88 4.50 -1.48 14.71
N VAL A 89 5.05 -2.62 14.30
CA VAL A 89 4.85 -3.21 12.98
C VAL A 89 4.01 -4.48 13.12
N LEU A 90 2.78 -4.46 12.61
CA LEU A 90 1.92 -5.64 12.54
C LEU A 90 1.84 -6.12 11.08
N LEU A 91 2.17 -7.37 10.82
CA LEU A 91 2.10 -7.97 9.49
C LEU A 91 1.18 -9.19 9.55
N LEU A 92 0.01 -9.08 8.93
CA LEU A 92 -1.10 -10.01 9.09
C LEU A 92 -1.39 -10.72 7.75
N ASP A 93 -0.86 -11.92 7.58
CA ASP A 93 -1.20 -12.81 6.46
C ASP A 93 -2.39 -13.70 6.80
N CYS A 94 -3.56 -13.09 6.88
CA CYS A 94 -4.80 -13.77 7.21
C CYS A 94 -5.98 -13.17 6.45
N CYS A 95 -7.06 -13.93 6.34
CA CYS A 95 -8.31 -13.44 5.77
C CYS A 95 -8.89 -12.29 6.60
N ARG A 96 -9.72 -11.47 5.95
CA ARG A 96 -10.47 -10.37 6.58
C ARG A 96 -11.96 -10.48 6.28
N PHE A 97 -12.44 -11.72 6.13
CA PHE A 97 -13.86 -11.97 5.86
C PHE A 97 -14.70 -11.46 7.04
N ASN A 98 -15.88 -10.91 6.76
CA ASN A 98 -16.76 -10.41 7.81
C ASN A 98 -17.65 -11.55 8.31
N GLU A 99 -17.47 -11.96 9.56
CA GLU A 99 -18.25 -13.05 10.19
C GLU A 99 -19.74 -12.70 10.38
N SER A 100 -20.07 -11.41 10.46
CA SER A 100 -21.44 -10.90 10.66
C SER A 100 -22.20 -10.66 9.35
N ASP A 101 -21.66 -11.08 8.21
CA ASP A 101 -22.22 -10.78 6.89
C ASP A 101 -23.08 -11.93 6.33
N PRO A 102 -24.42 -11.89 6.41
CA PRO A 102 -25.31 -12.89 5.81
C PRO A 102 -25.32 -12.87 4.28
N THR A 103 -24.77 -11.83 3.64
CA THR A 103 -24.89 -11.60 2.18
C THR A 103 -24.08 -12.57 1.33
N PHE A 104 -23.17 -13.35 1.94
CA PHE A 104 -22.42 -14.38 1.23
C PHE A 104 -23.16 -15.75 1.15
N LYS A 105 -24.25 -15.93 1.91
CA LYS A 105 -25.10 -17.14 1.80
C LYS A 105 -26.03 -17.13 0.59
N THR A 106 -26.10 -16.04 -0.17
CA THR A 106 -26.96 -15.94 -1.35
C THR A 106 -26.17 -15.52 -2.59
N ARG A 107 -25.56 -16.50 -3.26
CA ARG A 107 -25.21 -16.38 -4.67
C ARG A 107 -26.45 -16.64 -5.51
N SER A 108 -27.13 -15.57 -5.92
CA SER A 108 -28.06 -15.57 -7.06
C SER A 108 -27.91 -14.28 -7.86
N ALA A 109 -27.91 -14.43 -9.18
CA ALA A 109 -27.34 -13.52 -10.20
C ALA A 109 -28.02 -12.14 -10.39
N ALA A 110 -28.74 -11.61 -9.41
CA ALA A 110 -29.47 -10.34 -9.51
C ALA A 110 -28.96 -9.21 -8.58
N GLY A 111 -27.82 -9.41 -7.89
CA GLY A 111 -27.36 -8.51 -6.81
C GLY A 111 -26.31 -7.44 -7.17
N GLN A 112 -25.95 -7.26 -8.44
CA GLN A 112 -24.75 -6.49 -8.82
C GLN A 112 -24.80 -4.97 -8.51
N GLN A 113 -25.98 -4.35 -8.44
CA GLN A 113 -26.09 -2.91 -8.16
C GLN A 113 -26.06 -2.55 -6.67
N VAL A 114 -26.49 -3.47 -5.78
CA VAL A 114 -26.46 -3.26 -4.33
C VAL A 114 -25.04 -3.49 -3.77
N LEU A 115 -24.22 -4.28 -4.48
CA LEU A 115 -22.88 -4.66 -4.08
C LEU A 115 -21.88 -3.49 -4.11
N VAL A 116 -21.94 -2.60 -5.11
CA VAL A 116 -20.97 -1.49 -5.25
C VAL A 116 -21.16 -0.44 -4.17
N GLN A 117 -22.41 -0.11 -3.84
CA GLN A 117 -22.72 0.86 -2.79
C GLN A 117 -22.46 0.27 -1.39
N GLN A 118 -22.78 -1.01 -1.17
CA GLN A 118 -22.39 -1.71 0.06
C GLN A 118 -20.88 -1.90 0.19
N MET A 119 -20.15 -2.12 -0.90
CA MET A 119 -18.69 -2.17 -0.91
C MET A 119 -18.08 -0.81 -0.61
N ALA A 120 -18.59 0.28 -1.19
CA ALA A 120 -18.12 1.64 -0.91
C ALA A 120 -18.39 2.05 0.55
N GLU A 121 -19.59 1.77 1.07
CA GLU A 121 -19.90 2.02 2.49
C GLU A 121 -19.10 1.11 3.44
N ARG A 122 -18.77 -0.12 3.04
CA ARG A 122 -17.88 -1.00 3.81
C ARG A 122 -16.44 -0.54 3.75
N MET A 123 -15.99 -0.02 2.61
CA MET A 123 -14.67 0.57 2.41
C MET A 123 -14.52 1.83 3.25
N GLN A 124 -15.56 2.67 3.28
CA GLN A 124 -15.64 3.85 4.13
C GLN A 124 -15.73 3.47 5.62
N ARG A 125 -16.60 2.54 6.03
CA ARG A 125 -16.69 2.07 7.43
C ARG A 125 -15.43 1.32 7.90
N ALA A 126 -14.73 0.60 7.03
CA ALA A 126 -13.45 -0.02 7.34
C ALA A 126 -12.36 1.05 7.53
N ALA A 127 -12.31 2.07 6.66
CA ALA A 127 -11.44 3.22 6.82
C ALA A 127 -11.77 4.03 8.11
N ASP A 128 -13.06 4.22 8.41
CA ASP A 128 -13.56 5.00 9.56
C ASP A 128 -13.44 4.25 10.90
N SER A 129 -13.54 2.92 10.90
CA SER A 129 -13.34 2.09 12.11
C SER A 129 -11.87 1.90 12.45
N HIS A 130 -11.00 1.86 11.44
CA HIS A 130 -9.53 1.86 11.61
C HIS A 130 -8.97 3.25 11.98
N THR A 131 -9.79 4.30 11.90
CA THR A 131 -9.47 5.69 12.30
C THR A 131 -10.20 6.13 13.57
N ARG A 132 -10.69 5.18 14.41
CA ARG A 132 -10.78 5.48 15.85
C ARG A 132 -9.37 5.85 16.28
N THR A 133 -9.18 7.15 16.39
CA THR A 133 -7.90 7.82 16.44
C THR A 133 -7.17 7.23 17.63
N PHE A 134 -6.23 6.31 17.39
CA PHE A 134 -5.27 5.94 18.41
C PHE A 134 -4.47 7.22 18.67
N LYS A 135 -4.91 8.01 19.64
CA LYS A 135 -4.14 9.10 20.26
C LYS A 135 -3.02 8.46 21.08
N GLY A 136 -2.20 7.67 20.40
CA GLY A 136 -1.11 6.90 20.95
C GLY A 136 0.17 7.70 20.89
N LYS A 137 1.09 7.41 21.81
CA LYS A 137 2.43 7.97 21.80
C LYS A 137 3.38 7.18 20.89
N ASN A 138 2.90 6.10 20.28
CA ASN A 138 3.64 5.19 19.43
C ASN A 138 3.21 5.36 17.97
N GLN A 139 4.10 4.97 17.06
CA GLN A 139 3.89 4.96 15.63
C GLN A 139 3.56 3.53 15.19
N PHE A 140 2.66 3.36 14.22
CA PHE A 140 2.21 2.04 13.77
C PHE A 140 2.29 1.91 12.25
N LEU A 141 2.73 0.74 11.79
CA LEU A 141 2.51 0.24 10.45
C LEU A 141 1.81 -1.12 10.53
N ILE A 142 0.61 -1.23 9.95
CA ILE A 142 -0.16 -2.48 9.92
C ILE A 142 -0.34 -2.92 8.47
N GLY A 143 0.33 -4.00 8.07
CA GLY A 143 0.18 -4.66 6.79
C GLY A 143 -0.84 -5.78 6.85
N TYR A 144 -1.80 -5.77 5.93
CA TYR A 144 -2.84 -6.77 5.75
C TYR A 144 -2.62 -7.51 4.44
N GLY A 145 -2.64 -8.84 4.47
CA GLY A 145 -2.43 -9.67 3.28
C GLY A 145 -3.50 -9.49 2.22
N CYS A 146 -4.74 -9.19 2.60
CA CYS A 146 -5.86 -8.98 1.70
C CYS A 146 -6.65 -7.69 1.99
N ASP A 147 -7.49 -7.28 1.03
CA ASP A 147 -8.48 -6.21 1.21
C ASP A 147 -9.46 -6.54 2.36
N PRO A 148 -10.08 -5.51 3.00
CA PRO A 148 -11.19 -5.71 3.93
C PRO A 148 -12.31 -6.54 3.29
N GLY A 149 -12.86 -7.52 4.02
CA GLY A 149 -13.90 -8.39 3.50
C GLY A 149 -13.42 -9.45 2.50
N SER A 150 -12.13 -9.52 2.20
CA SER A 150 -11.54 -10.47 1.25
C SER A 150 -10.74 -11.58 1.95
N VAL A 151 -10.15 -12.45 1.13
CA VAL A 151 -9.39 -13.64 1.53
C VAL A 151 -7.92 -13.43 1.21
N SER A 152 -7.03 -13.86 2.11
CA SER A 152 -5.59 -14.01 1.81
C SER A 152 -5.36 -15.40 1.23
N VAL A 153 -4.67 -15.48 0.11
CA VAL A 153 -4.44 -16.67 -0.70
C VAL A 153 -3.06 -17.24 -0.41
N GLU A 154 -3.01 -18.57 -0.34
CA GLU A 154 -1.79 -19.36 -0.24
C GLU A 154 -1.50 -20.05 -1.58
N LYS A 155 -0.25 -19.97 -2.04
CA LYS A 155 0.25 -20.67 -3.23
C LYS A 155 1.48 -21.49 -2.84
N ASN A 156 1.55 -22.74 -3.29
CA ASN A 156 2.70 -23.63 -3.04
C ASN A 156 3.09 -23.73 -1.56
N HIS A 157 2.10 -23.78 -0.66
CA HIS A 157 2.30 -23.82 0.80
C HIS A 157 2.91 -22.54 1.41
N GLU A 158 2.81 -21.41 0.72
CA GLU A 158 3.23 -20.10 1.22
C GLU A 158 2.19 -19.01 0.89
N GLY A 159 1.89 -18.14 1.85
CA GLY A 159 0.98 -17.02 1.65
C GLY A 159 1.55 -16.01 0.64
N VAL A 160 0.74 -15.56 -0.33
CA VAL A 160 1.19 -14.61 -1.38
C VAL A 160 1.75 -13.31 -0.78
N PHE A 161 1.16 -12.85 0.33
CA PHE A 161 1.66 -11.71 1.08
C PHE A 161 2.99 -12.01 1.76
N THR A 162 3.11 -13.17 2.43
CA THR A 162 4.36 -13.61 3.05
C THR A 162 5.50 -13.78 2.04
N SER A 163 5.27 -14.43 0.90
CA SER A 163 6.28 -14.58 -0.16
C SER A 163 6.78 -13.22 -0.65
N SER A 164 5.87 -12.26 -0.82
CA SER A 164 6.19 -10.89 -1.21
C SER A 164 6.99 -10.17 -0.13
N LEU A 165 6.58 -10.24 1.14
CA LEU A 165 7.33 -9.70 2.28
C LEU A 165 8.76 -10.25 2.33
N LEU A 166 8.93 -11.56 2.14
CA LEU A 166 10.23 -12.21 2.19
C LEU A 166 11.19 -11.76 1.09
N LYS A 167 10.71 -11.19 -0.01
CA LYS A 167 11.60 -10.59 -1.00
C LYS A 167 12.18 -9.26 -0.51
N HIS A 168 11.42 -8.48 0.25
CA HIS A 168 11.74 -7.07 0.55
C HIS A 168 12.16 -6.79 1.99
N ILE A 169 11.68 -7.54 2.98
CA ILE A 169 12.01 -7.33 4.39
C ILE A 169 13.53 -7.49 4.62
N GLY A 170 14.14 -6.67 5.48
CA GLY A 170 15.58 -6.68 5.73
C GLY A 170 16.44 -5.91 4.72
N ARG A 171 15.88 -5.42 3.60
CA ARG A 171 16.59 -4.53 2.67
C ARG A 171 16.74 -3.12 3.28
N PRO A 172 17.88 -2.42 3.08
CA PRO A 172 18.12 -1.07 3.61
C PRO A 172 17.28 -0.03 2.84
N ARG A 173 16.00 0.01 3.18
CA ARG A 173 14.97 0.80 2.51
C ARG A 173 13.92 1.25 3.53
N PRO A 174 13.40 2.48 3.42
CA PRO A 174 12.28 2.94 4.26
C PRO A 174 11.11 1.96 4.22
N ILE A 175 10.49 1.72 5.37
CA ILE A 175 9.43 0.72 5.53
C ILE A 175 8.20 1.02 4.64
N GLN A 176 7.96 2.29 4.33
CA GLN A 176 6.89 2.73 3.43
C GLN A 176 7.16 2.31 1.98
N LEU A 177 8.43 2.34 1.57
CA LEU A 177 8.84 1.86 0.25
C LEU A 177 8.87 0.32 0.20
N MET A 178 9.23 -0.35 1.30
CA MET A 178 9.04 -1.81 1.43
C MET A 178 7.56 -2.18 1.25
N ALA A 179 6.65 -1.46 1.90
CA ALA A 179 5.20 -1.67 1.77
C ALA A 179 4.69 -1.43 0.34
N LEU A 180 5.26 -0.46 -0.39
CA LEU A 180 4.97 -0.24 -1.80
C LEU A 180 5.44 -1.42 -2.66
N ASP A 181 6.66 -1.91 -2.45
CA ASP A 181 7.22 -3.02 -3.22
C ASP A 181 6.42 -4.32 -2.97
N VAL A 182 6.06 -4.60 -1.71
CA VAL A 182 5.20 -5.73 -1.34
C VAL A 182 3.83 -5.63 -2.01
N ARG A 183 3.23 -4.42 -2.09
CA ARG A 183 1.96 -4.22 -2.80
C ARG A 183 2.06 -4.54 -4.29
N ARG A 184 3.15 -4.11 -4.94
CA ARG A 184 3.40 -4.39 -6.35
C ARG A 184 3.49 -5.89 -6.61
N ASP A 185 4.24 -6.60 -5.78
CA ASP A 185 4.38 -8.04 -5.90
C ASP A 185 3.05 -8.77 -5.70
N VAL A 186 2.28 -8.43 -4.66
CA VAL A 186 0.98 -9.07 -4.39
C VAL A 186 -0.03 -8.82 -5.51
N ILE A 187 -0.09 -7.60 -6.06
CA ILE A 187 -0.99 -7.26 -7.19
C ILE A 187 -0.58 -8.01 -8.46
N SER A 188 0.72 -8.15 -8.71
CA SER A 188 1.24 -8.84 -9.90
C SER A 188 0.80 -10.30 -9.98
N GLU A 189 0.51 -10.93 -8.84
CA GLU A 189 0.00 -12.29 -8.72
C GLU A 189 -1.51 -12.42 -9.03
N GLN A 190 -2.18 -11.30 -9.32
CA GLN A 190 -3.59 -11.15 -9.74
C GLN A 190 -4.63 -11.92 -8.91
N THR A 191 -4.32 -12.23 -7.65
CA THR A 191 -5.14 -13.11 -6.80
C THR A 191 -5.69 -12.40 -5.57
N GLN A 192 -4.98 -11.38 -5.07
CA GLN A 192 -5.42 -10.54 -3.97
C GLN A 192 -4.76 -9.17 -4.06
N ARG A 193 -5.21 -8.22 -3.24
CA ARG A 193 -4.51 -6.96 -2.96
C ARG A 193 -4.18 -6.90 -1.48
N CYS A 194 -2.97 -6.48 -1.14
CA CYS A 194 -2.61 -6.21 0.26
C CYS A 194 -2.75 -4.71 0.58
N TRP A 195 -2.95 -4.41 1.86
CA TRP A 195 -3.17 -3.05 2.35
C TRP A 195 -2.19 -2.71 3.47
N PHE A 196 -1.75 -1.45 3.56
CA PHE A 196 -0.94 -0.98 4.68
C PHE A 196 -1.59 0.25 5.31
N ASN A 197 -1.79 0.22 6.62
CA ASN A 197 -2.15 1.40 7.41
C ASN A 197 -0.88 1.93 8.08
N ASP A 198 -0.56 3.19 7.85
CA ASP A 198 0.73 3.78 8.23
C ASP A 198 0.53 5.12 8.95
N SER A 199 1.09 5.20 10.15
CA SER A 199 1.14 6.40 10.99
C SER A 199 2.57 6.78 11.37
N THR A 200 3.56 6.16 10.72
CA THR A 200 4.96 6.51 10.92
C THR A 200 5.23 7.94 10.47
N THR A 201 6.00 8.66 11.27
CA THR A 201 6.33 10.08 11.06
C THR A 201 7.80 10.29 10.72
N GLU A 202 8.59 9.22 10.75
CA GLU A 202 10.02 9.25 10.47
C GLU A 202 10.41 8.13 9.49
N GLU A 203 11.55 8.32 8.82
CA GLU A 203 12.13 7.27 7.99
C GLU A 203 12.77 6.21 8.89
N PHE A 204 12.28 4.97 8.75
CA PHE A 204 12.77 3.81 9.47
C PHE A 204 12.92 2.63 8.50
N SER A 205 13.97 1.83 8.67
CA SER A 205 14.19 0.60 7.90
C SER A 205 14.35 -0.59 8.83
N LEU A 206 13.76 -1.72 8.45
CA LEU A 206 13.94 -3.01 9.11
C LEU A 206 15.28 -3.67 8.78
N SER A 207 16.21 -3.04 8.06
CA SER A 207 17.51 -3.65 7.77
C SER A 207 18.48 -3.54 8.94
N TRP A 208 19.24 -4.61 9.18
CA TRP A 208 20.34 -4.62 10.13
C TRP A 208 21.66 -4.94 9.44
N THR A 209 22.68 -4.10 9.63
CA THR A 209 24.01 -4.25 9.04
C THR A 209 25.07 -4.81 10.01
N GLY A 210 24.65 -5.39 11.15
CA GLY A 210 25.54 -6.22 11.97
C GLY A 210 26.47 -5.51 12.97
N GLY A 211 26.20 -4.25 13.36
CA GLY A 211 27.06 -3.49 14.28
C GLY A 211 26.54 -3.44 15.71
N GLY A 212 27.20 -4.15 16.64
CA GLY A 212 26.87 -4.13 18.07
C GLY A 212 26.94 -2.72 18.71
N GLY A 213 25.97 -2.47 19.59
CA GLY A 213 26.01 -1.58 20.76
C GLY A 213 26.78 -0.25 20.68
N GLY A 214 26.04 0.86 20.74
CA GLY A 214 26.58 2.15 21.15
C GLY A 214 25.61 3.28 20.87
N GLY A 215 25.03 3.86 21.93
CA GLY A 215 24.28 5.09 21.83
C GLY A 215 25.11 6.16 21.12
N GLY A 216 24.54 6.71 20.05
CA GLY A 216 25.19 7.74 19.26
C GLY A 216 24.12 8.64 18.69
N HIS A 217 23.94 9.79 19.32
CA HIS A 217 23.43 10.97 18.65
C HIS A 217 24.07 11.06 17.25
N VAL A 218 23.28 10.92 16.19
CA VAL A 218 23.74 11.29 14.85
C VAL A 218 23.59 12.81 14.76
N GLN A 219 24.65 13.51 15.17
CA GLN A 219 24.90 14.86 14.68
C GLN A 219 25.73 14.73 13.39
N PRO A 220 25.42 15.51 12.33
CA PRO A 220 25.97 15.27 11.02
C PRO A 220 27.37 15.86 10.91
N GLN A 221 28.33 15.11 10.37
CA GLN A 221 29.43 15.73 9.64
C GLN A 221 30.08 14.78 8.64
N ALA A 222 30.40 15.41 7.51
CA ALA A 222 30.90 14.85 6.28
C ALA A 222 32.31 14.26 6.39
N ALA A 223 32.58 13.26 5.56
CA ALA A 223 33.88 13.07 4.93
C ALA A 223 33.64 12.75 3.45
N GLN A 224 34.34 13.52 2.62
CA GLN A 224 34.15 13.66 1.20
C GLN A 224 34.65 12.42 0.44
N ALA A 225 33.79 11.85 -0.40
CA ALA A 225 34.22 11.26 -1.65
C ALA A 225 33.99 12.32 -2.73
N VAL A 226 35.01 12.59 -3.55
CA VAL A 226 34.91 13.55 -4.66
C VAL A 226 33.82 13.08 -5.62
N ALA A 227 32.65 13.70 -5.52
CA ALA A 227 31.56 13.51 -6.47
C ALA A 227 31.91 14.23 -7.78
N PRO A 228 31.46 13.71 -8.94
CA PRO A 228 31.44 14.51 -10.16
C PRO A 228 30.63 15.79 -9.91
N PRO A 229 30.89 16.89 -10.65
CA PRO A 229 30.27 18.18 -10.38
C PRO A 229 28.73 18.07 -10.36
N PRO A 230 28.04 18.84 -9.50
CA PRO A 230 26.60 18.75 -9.35
C PRO A 230 25.91 19.05 -10.69
N GLN A 231 25.25 18.04 -11.26
CA GLN A 231 24.26 18.26 -12.29
C GLN A 231 23.10 19.02 -11.64
N GLN A 232 22.83 20.22 -12.15
CA GLN A 232 21.72 21.05 -11.71
C GLN A 232 20.41 20.33 -12.03
N SER A 233 19.78 19.72 -11.01
CA SER A 233 18.46 19.12 -11.12
C SER A 233 17.44 20.17 -11.60
N LYS A 234 16.98 20.04 -12.85
CA LYS A 234 15.98 20.92 -13.47
C LYS A 234 14.59 20.41 -13.11
N VAL A 235 13.98 20.97 -12.07
CA VAL A 235 12.60 20.67 -11.69
C VAL A 235 11.64 21.43 -12.59
N LEU A 236 10.79 20.72 -13.34
CA LEU A 236 9.81 21.28 -14.28
C LEU A 236 8.41 20.76 -14.01
N ASP A 237 7.42 21.58 -14.29
CA ASP A 237 6.02 21.20 -14.17
C ASP A 237 5.60 20.29 -15.34
N LEU A 238 4.87 19.23 -15.01
CA LEU A 238 4.13 18.39 -15.94
C LEU A 238 2.65 18.43 -15.57
N THR A 239 1.82 18.76 -16.55
CA THR A 239 0.36 18.81 -16.39
C THR A 239 -0.27 17.74 -17.27
N TYR A 240 -1.21 16.97 -16.72
CA TYR A 240 -1.97 15.99 -17.48
C TYR A 240 -3.44 16.06 -17.10
N GLY A 241 -4.31 15.71 -18.03
CA GLY A 241 -5.75 15.86 -17.84
C GLY A 241 -6.55 15.43 -19.05
N ASN A 242 -7.84 15.79 -19.07
CA ASN A 242 -8.67 15.63 -20.27
C ASN A 242 -9.43 16.90 -20.59
N THR A 243 -9.72 17.11 -21.86
CA THR A 243 -10.75 18.05 -22.32
C THR A 243 -12.10 17.32 -22.40
N CYS A 244 -13.21 18.06 -22.41
CA CYS A 244 -14.51 17.51 -22.73
C CYS A 244 -15.47 18.52 -23.39
N ALA A 245 -16.39 18.02 -24.19
CA ALA A 245 -17.57 18.74 -24.67
C ALA A 245 -18.75 17.77 -24.75
N PHE A 246 -19.94 18.19 -24.31
CA PHE A 246 -21.14 17.36 -24.43
C PHE A 246 -21.75 17.51 -25.82
N GLU A 247 -21.97 16.40 -26.52
CA GLU A 247 -22.65 16.36 -27.80
C GLU A 247 -24.13 16.04 -27.62
N HIS A 248 -24.99 17.02 -27.86
CA HIS A 248 -26.43 16.87 -27.66
C HIS A 248 -27.08 15.88 -28.63
N ASP A 249 -26.61 15.77 -29.87
CA ASP A 249 -27.20 14.86 -30.87
C ASP A 249 -26.96 13.39 -30.54
N SER A 250 -25.74 13.07 -30.09
CA SER A 250 -25.35 11.70 -29.73
C SER A 250 -25.54 11.40 -28.24
N GLN A 251 -25.88 12.41 -27.43
CA GLN A 251 -25.97 12.39 -25.97
C GLN A 251 -24.68 11.87 -25.28
N ARG A 252 -23.51 12.09 -25.90
CA ARG A 252 -22.21 11.58 -25.43
C ARG A 252 -21.25 12.72 -25.12
N TRP A 253 -20.28 12.44 -24.26
CA TRP A 253 -19.14 13.31 -24.04
C TRP A 253 -18.07 13.04 -25.10
N ARG A 254 -17.70 14.08 -25.85
CA ARG A 254 -16.45 14.12 -26.61
C ARG A 254 -15.32 14.51 -25.67
N TRP A 255 -14.24 13.75 -25.63
CA TRP A 255 -13.11 14.02 -24.73
C TRP A 255 -11.77 13.62 -25.35
N SER A 256 -10.68 14.23 -24.89
CA SER A 256 -9.30 13.85 -25.24
C SER A 256 -8.42 13.93 -24.01
N PHE A 257 -7.57 12.94 -23.78
CA PHE A 257 -6.51 13.01 -22.77
C PHE A 257 -5.31 13.79 -23.31
N TYR A 258 -4.63 14.56 -22.47
CA TYR A 258 -3.45 15.33 -22.86
C TYR A 258 -2.39 15.38 -21.77
N ILE A 259 -1.13 15.56 -22.20
CA ILE A 259 0.02 15.90 -21.37
C ILE A 259 0.66 17.19 -21.92
N THR A 260 0.90 18.15 -21.02
CA THR A 260 1.52 19.45 -21.29
C THR A 260 2.44 19.90 -20.15
N GLY A 261 2.96 21.12 -20.20
CA GLY A 261 3.87 21.70 -19.20
C GLY A 261 5.33 21.72 -19.65
N ALA A 262 6.18 22.38 -18.85
CA ALA A 262 7.59 22.59 -19.19
C ALA A 262 8.39 21.29 -19.29
N ALA A 263 7.98 20.23 -18.59
CA ALA A 263 8.59 18.90 -18.66
C ALA A 263 8.28 18.18 -19.99
N GLN A 264 7.25 18.59 -20.75
CA GLN A 264 6.82 17.92 -21.98
C GLN A 264 7.93 17.85 -23.06
N GLN A 265 8.85 18.82 -23.08
CA GLN A 265 9.97 18.83 -24.02
C GLN A 265 10.99 17.70 -23.79
N TYR A 266 10.93 17.02 -22.65
CA TYR A 266 11.81 15.92 -22.27
C TYR A 266 11.11 14.55 -22.37
N ILE A 267 9.90 14.50 -22.92
CA ILE A 267 9.18 13.25 -23.15
C ILE A 267 9.52 12.75 -24.55
N SER A 268 9.90 11.47 -24.62
CA SER A 268 10.15 10.74 -25.87
C SER A 268 8.86 10.19 -26.48
N HIS A 269 8.01 9.55 -25.68
CA HIS A 269 6.70 9.03 -26.06
C HIS A 269 5.86 8.78 -24.82
N VAL A 270 4.56 8.57 -25.00
CA VAL A 270 3.62 8.25 -23.94
C VAL A 270 2.80 7.03 -24.36
N ASP A 271 2.88 5.94 -23.61
CA ASP A 271 2.00 4.80 -23.81
C ASP A 271 0.69 5.04 -23.08
N ILE A 272 -0.43 4.93 -23.79
CA ILE A 272 -1.78 5.12 -23.27
C ILE A 272 -2.46 3.76 -23.21
N GLU A 273 -3.07 3.46 -22.07
CA GLU A 273 -3.99 2.34 -21.90
C GLU A 273 -5.37 2.88 -21.49
N LEU A 274 -6.36 2.54 -22.32
CA LEU A 274 -7.77 2.85 -22.14
C LEU A 274 -8.51 1.59 -21.70
N HIS A 275 -9.78 1.77 -21.32
CA HIS A 275 -10.66 0.64 -21.03
C HIS A 275 -10.71 -0.35 -22.24
N PRO A 276 -10.80 -1.67 -22.02
CA PRO A 276 -10.78 -2.68 -23.11
C PRO A 276 -11.88 -2.54 -24.17
N THR A 277 -12.91 -1.74 -23.94
CA THR A 277 -13.97 -1.44 -24.92
C THR A 277 -13.53 -0.47 -26.00
N PHE A 278 -12.36 0.17 -25.85
CA PHE A 278 -11.75 1.01 -26.88
C PHE A 278 -10.95 0.13 -27.86
N ASP A 279 -10.95 0.51 -29.13
CA ASP A 279 -10.21 -0.19 -30.17
C ASP A 279 -9.33 0.82 -30.96
N PRO A 280 -8.00 0.74 -30.84
CA PRO A 280 -7.24 -0.12 -29.93
C PRO A 280 -7.36 0.33 -28.46
N PRO A 281 -7.31 -0.59 -27.48
CA PRO A 281 -7.36 -0.23 -26.06
C PRO A 281 -6.02 0.30 -25.55
N ALA A 282 -4.93 0.08 -26.28
CA ALA A 282 -3.61 0.60 -25.93
C ALA A 282 -2.89 1.10 -27.18
N PHE A 283 -2.21 2.24 -27.08
CA PHE A 283 -1.46 2.85 -28.17
C PHE A 283 -0.45 3.87 -27.65
N THR A 284 0.52 4.24 -28.49
CA THR A 284 1.60 5.15 -28.12
C THR A 284 1.46 6.50 -28.81
N LEU A 285 1.61 7.59 -28.07
CA LEU A 285 1.73 8.95 -28.56
C LEU A 285 3.21 9.31 -28.73
N HIS A 286 3.65 9.50 -29.98
CA HIS A 286 5.05 9.83 -30.30
C HIS A 286 5.28 11.32 -30.52
N ASP A 287 4.26 12.05 -30.96
CA ASP A 287 4.39 13.46 -31.37
C ASP A 287 3.76 14.41 -30.35
N ARG A 288 4.32 15.63 -30.30
CA ARG A 288 3.76 16.74 -29.52
C ARG A 288 2.70 17.49 -30.34
N PRO A 289 1.60 17.96 -29.72
CA PRO A 289 1.24 17.77 -28.31
C PRO A 289 0.89 16.31 -28.01
N PHE A 290 1.30 15.79 -26.85
CA PHE A 290 0.97 14.43 -26.43
C PHE A 290 -0.50 14.41 -26.00
N GLN A 291 -1.37 14.30 -26.99
CA GLN A 291 -2.81 14.36 -26.84
C GLN A 291 -3.43 13.23 -27.66
N THR A 292 -4.39 12.53 -27.05
CA THR A 292 -5.13 11.49 -27.74
C THR A 292 -6.06 12.10 -28.78
N ILE A 293 -6.48 11.29 -29.74
CA ILE A 293 -7.62 11.65 -30.58
C ILE A 293 -8.88 11.89 -29.71
N GLY A 294 -9.86 12.61 -30.26
CA GLY A 294 -11.14 12.81 -29.60
C GLY A 294 -11.96 11.53 -29.59
N TYR A 295 -12.43 11.11 -28.42
CA TYR A 295 -13.29 9.94 -28.23
C TYR A 295 -14.70 10.36 -27.81
N LEU A 296 -15.69 9.54 -28.12
CA LEU A 296 -17.07 9.69 -27.64
C LEU A 296 -17.38 8.63 -26.59
N GLY A 297 -17.88 9.06 -25.43
CA GLY A 297 -18.22 8.15 -24.33
C GLY A 297 -19.37 8.65 -23.47
N TRP A 298 -20.01 7.74 -22.76
CA TRP A 298 -21.15 8.03 -21.87
C TRP A 298 -20.75 8.29 -20.42
N GLY A 299 -19.51 7.97 -20.05
CA GLY A 299 -19.08 7.96 -18.66
C GLY A 299 -17.58 8.13 -18.51
N THR A 300 -17.14 8.16 -17.26
CA THR A 300 -15.75 8.36 -16.87
C THR A 300 -15.09 7.02 -16.58
N PHE A 301 -13.79 6.93 -16.82
CA PHE A 301 -12.96 5.78 -16.52
C PHE A 301 -11.51 6.25 -16.34
N PRO A 302 -10.65 5.46 -15.68
CA PRO A 302 -9.22 5.78 -15.59
C PRO A 302 -8.55 5.62 -16.96
N VAL A 303 -7.82 6.65 -17.37
CA VAL A 303 -6.83 6.59 -18.44
C VAL A 303 -5.48 6.36 -17.79
N GLU A 304 -4.83 5.27 -18.14
CA GLU A 304 -3.46 5.00 -17.72
C GLU A 304 -2.49 5.53 -18.78
N ALA A 305 -1.48 6.27 -18.34
CA ALA A 305 -0.48 6.85 -19.22
C ALA A 305 0.92 6.63 -18.65
N ARG A 306 1.76 5.87 -19.34
CA ARG A 306 3.18 5.75 -19.02
C ARG A 306 3.98 6.75 -19.84
N VAL A 307 4.60 7.71 -19.17
CA VAL A 307 5.43 8.75 -19.77
C VAL A 307 6.87 8.25 -19.84
N HIS A 308 7.44 8.18 -21.04
CA HIS A 308 8.84 7.81 -21.27
C HIS A 308 9.66 9.06 -21.55
N PHE A 309 10.60 9.41 -20.68
CA PHE A 309 11.48 10.57 -20.84
C PHE A 309 12.68 10.26 -21.76
N THR A 310 13.25 11.30 -22.38
CA THR A 310 14.40 11.18 -23.31
C THR A 310 15.67 10.67 -22.65
N ASP A 311 15.76 10.74 -21.32
CA ASP A 311 16.88 10.21 -20.53
C ASP A 311 16.66 8.74 -20.09
N GLY A 312 15.59 8.11 -20.57
CA GLY A 312 15.24 6.72 -20.29
C GLY A 312 14.39 6.50 -19.04
N ARG A 313 14.08 7.55 -18.25
CA ARG A 313 13.18 7.41 -17.10
C ARG A 313 11.74 7.22 -17.55
N GLN A 314 10.95 6.60 -16.68
CA GLN A 314 9.54 6.35 -16.91
C GLN A 314 8.71 6.83 -15.71
N MET A 315 7.48 7.24 -15.97
CA MET A 315 6.53 7.65 -14.93
C MET A 315 5.12 7.23 -15.33
N ASP A 316 4.47 6.46 -14.46
CA ASP A 316 3.08 6.06 -14.64
C ASP A 316 2.15 7.13 -14.07
N LEU A 317 1.13 7.47 -14.85
CA LEU A 317 0.06 8.40 -14.52
C LEU A 317 -1.27 7.66 -14.64
N GLU A 318 -2.16 7.90 -13.68
CA GLU A 318 -3.56 7.47 -13.77
C GLU A 318 -4.45 8.71 -13.70
N TRP A 319 -5.34 8.86 -14.67
CA TRP A 319 -6.24 9.99 -14.77
C TRP A 319 -7.68 9.52 -14.95
N THR A 320 -8.51 9.68 -13.91
CA THR A 320 -9.96 9.50 -14.07
C THR A 320 -10.54 10.66 -14.86
N LEU A 321 -11.21 10.37 -15.98
CA LEU A 321 -11.87 11.39 -16.79
C LEU A 321 -12.81 12.27 -15.94
N ARG A 322 -12.75 13.57 -16.20
CA ARG A 322 -13.62 14.58 -15.59
C ARG A 322 -14.34 15.36 -16.68
N PHE A 323 -15.65 15.52 -16.55
CA PHE A 323 -16.49 16.19 -17.55
C PHE A 323 -17.11 17.50 -17.03
N GLU A 324 -16.56 18.03 -15.94
CA GLU A 324 -16.93 19.33 -15.38
C GLU A 324 -16.21 20.45 -16.15
N GLU A 325 -16.89 21.56 -16.40
CA GLU A 325 -16.30 22.83 -16.89
C GLU A 325 -15.36 22.74 -18.11
N GLY A 326 -15.57 21.78 -19.02
CA GLY A 326 -14.75 21.60 -20.22
C GLY A 326 -13.54 20.67 -20.03
N GLY A 327 -13.40 20.05 -18.86
CA GLY A 327 -12.37 19.10 -18.50
C GLY A 327 -11.66 19.46 -17.20
N ALA A 328 -10.72 18.63 -16.77
CA ALA A 328 -9.87 18.94 -15.62
C ALA A 328 -8.43 18.50 -15.86
N SER A 329 -7.52 18.99 -15.01
CA SER A 329 -6.10 18.60 -15.05
C SER A 329 -5.47 18.59 -13.67
N ARG A 330 -4.29 17.98 -13.60
CA ARG A 330 -3.41 18.01 -12.44
C ARG A 330 -2.00 18.34 -12.89
N THR A 331 -1.34 19.22 -12.12
CA THR A 331 0.08 19.55 -12.30
C THR A 331 0.92 18.88 -11.22
N ILE A 332 2.02 18.26 -11.63
CA ILE A 332 3.04 17.67 -10.76
C ILE A 332 4.42 18.25 -11.12
N ARG A 333 5.35 18.23 -10.16
CA ARG A 333 6.74 18.61 -10.40
C ARG A 333 7.56 17.37 -10.73
N VAL A 334 8.22 17.41 -11.88
CA VAL A 334 9.14 16.37 -12.34
C VAL A 334 10.56 16.90 -12.23
N ASN A 335 11.40 16.21 -11.46
CA ASN A 335 12.81 16.51 -11.40
C ASN A 335 13.49 15.91 -12.64
N LEU A 336 14.06 16.72 -13.52
CA LEU A 336 14.82 16.28 -14.69
C LEU A 336 16.28 16.67 -14.48
N GLY A 337 17.13 15.68 -14.23
CA GLY A 337 18.55 15.89 -13.90
C GLY A 337 19.34 16.62 -14.97
#